data_AF-A0A4R4Z3W3-F1
#
_entry.id   AF-A0A4R4Z3W3-F1
#
_cell.length_a   1.000
_cell.length_b   1.000
_cell.length_c   1.000
_cell.angle_alpha   90.00
_cell.angle_beta   90.00
_cell.angle_gamma   90.00
#
_symmetry.space_group_name_H-M   'P 1'
#
loop_
_entity.id
_entity.type
_entity.pdbx_description
1 polymer ?
#
loop_
_entity_poly.entity_id
_entity_poly.type
_entity_poly.pdbx_seq_one_letter_code
_entity_poly.pdbx_strand_id
1 'polypeptide(L)'
;MPLIDAELGPRPGPPGLPIAAVLTCLLLSINHTGKATLIEAWRIAAFCLTAAARHRLGLPDINPEDIHQVLASSRRFYRAFDRLTTVLDPARHDRRARLPQHQADALAAAWEDDDPAHSHKRELLQDIVTALVLTPVRWAKGRGYLRHFRGDVG
;
A
#
# COMPACT_ATOMS: atom_id res chain seq x y z
N MET A 1 8.50 -7.68 9.25
CA MET A 1 8.19 -7.56 7.81
C MET A 1 8.16 -8.86 6.98
N PRO A 2 8.61 -10.05 7.43
CA PRO A 2 8.57 -11.25 6.57
C PRO A 2 7.16 -11.82 6.34
N LEU A 3 6.21 -11.52 7.24
CA LEU A 3 4.83 -12.02 7.18
C LEU A 3 4.07 -11.54 5.92
N ILE A 4 4.20 -10.25 5.57
CA ILE A 4 3.54 -9.67 4.39
C ILE A 4 4.10 -10.26 3.09
N ASP A 5 5.41 -10.47 3.02
CA ASP A 5 6.04 -11.00 1.80
C ASP A 5 5.71 -12.50 1.62
N ALA A 6 5.54 -13.25 2.72
CA ALA A 6 5.17 -14.65 2.74
C ALA A 6 3.71 -14.89 2.32
N GLU A 7 2.76 -14.12 2.85
CA GLU A 7 1.32 -14.28 2.59
C GLU A 7 0.93 -13.94 1.14
N LEU A 8 1.72 -13.10 0.46
CA LEU A 8 1.28 -12.52 -0.81
C LEU A 8 1.67 -13.33 -2.06
N GLY A 9 2.32 -14.49 -1.94
CA GLY A 9 2.58 -15.51 -2.98
C GLY A 9 3.34 -15.10 -4.27
N PRO A 10 4.17 -15.97 -4.88
CA PRO A 10 4.89 -15.65 -6.12
C PRO A 10 3.95 -15.66 -7.34
N ARG A 11 3.78 -14.52 -7.99
CA ARG A 11 3.16 -14.43 -9.33
C ARG A 11 4.22 -14.64 -10.43
N PRO A 12 3.85 -15.19 -11.60
CA PRO A 12 4.75 -15.23 -12.74
C PRO A 12 5.18 -13.81 -13.17
N GLY A 13 6.49 -13.62 -13.33
CA GLY A 13 7.12 -12.36 -13.72
C GLY A 13 8.05 -11.78 -12.65
N PRO A 14 8.82 -10.73 -12.97
CA PRO A 14 9.74 -10.12 -12.01
C PRO A 14 8.95 -9.53 -10.82
N PRO A 15 9.47 -9.69 -9.59
CA PRO A 15 8.80 -9.25 -8.38
C PRO A 15 8.51 -7.75 -8.44
N GLY A 16 7.36 -7.37 -7.89
CA GLY A 16 7.06 -5.97 -7.59
C GLY A 16 7.99 -5.42 -6.52
N LEU A 17 7.91 -4.11 -6.27
CA LEU A 17 8.58 -3.50 -5.13
C LEU A 17 8.00 -4.03 -3.79
N PRO A 18 8.73 -3.88 -2.67
CA PRO A 18 8.20 -4.21 -1.36
C PRO A 18 6.88 -3.46 -1.09
N ILE A 19 5.85 -4.16 -0.64
CA ILE A 19 4.51 -3.58 -0.47
C ILE A 19 4.49 -2.52 0.63
N ALA A 20 5.26 -2.71 1.70
CA ALA A 20 5.41 -1.67 2.71
C ALA A 20 6.06 -0.39 2.15
N ALA A 21 6.97 -0.50 1.18
CA ALA A 21 7.55 0.67 0.54
C ALA A 21 6.49 1.44 -0.26
N VAL A 22 5.66 0.73 -1.03
CA VAL A 22 4.54 1.33 -1.78
C VAL A 22 3.57 2.06 -0.84
N LEU A 23 3.16 1.42 0.25
CA LEU A 23 2.24 2.02 1.22
C LEU A 23 2.85 3.20 1.97
N THR A 24 4.13 3.11 2.35
CA THR A 24 4.86 4.23 2.95
C THR A 24 4.91 5.41 1.99
N CYS A 25 5.18 5.18 0.71
CA CYS A 25 5.22 6.25 -0.28
C CYS A 25 3.84 6.85 -0.58
N LEU A 26 2.75 6.08 -0.48
CA LEU A 26 1.37 6.61 -0.54
C LEU A 26 1.06 7.52 0.66
N LEU A 27 1.47 7.15 1.86
CA LEU A 27 1.33 8.01 3.04
C LEU A 27 2.16 9.28 2.91
N LEU A 28 3.39 9.17 2.41
CA LEU A 28 4.24 10.33 2.13
C LEU A 28 3.63 11.22 1.05
N SER A 29 3.01 10.66 0.00
CA SER A 29 2.36 11.46 -1.05
C SER A 29 1.17 12.24 -0.49
N ILE A 30 0.34 11.61 0.35
CA ILE A 30 -0.73 12.31 1.06
C ILE A 30 -0.16 13.45 1.91
N ASN A 31 0.88 13.17 2.69
CA ASN A 31 1.46 14.15 3.59
C ASN A 31 2.11 15.35 2.87
N HIS A 32 2.74 15.13 1.72
CA HIS A 32 3.51 16.17 1.02
C HIS A 32 2.77 16.85 -0.14
N THR A 33 1.83 16.16 -0.79
CA THR A 33 1.11 16.69 -1.96
C THR A 33 -0.41 16.77 -1.75
N GLY A 34 -0.91 16.27 -0.62
CA GLY A 34 -2.35 16.15 -0.36
C GLY A 34 -3.04 15.09 -1.22
N LYS A 35 -2.29 14.27 -1.97
CA LYS A 35 -2.83 13.32 -2.94
C LYS A 35 -2.33 11.90 -2.67
N ALA A 36 -3.25 10.94 -2.68
CA ALA A 36 -2.97 9.51 -2.55
C ALA A 36 -2.84 8.80 -3.92
N THR A 37 -2.27 9.44 -4.92
CA THR A 37 -2.18 8.84 -6.27
C THR A 37 -0.92 7.99 -6.41
N LEU A 38 -1.03 6.88 -7.15
CA LEU A 38 0.11 5.98 -7.40
C LEU A 38 1.27 6.67 -8.12
N ILE A 39 0.97 7.62 -8.99
CA ILE A 39 2.01 8.38 -9.70
C ILE A 39 2.81 9.27 -8.76
N GLU A 40 2.16 9.94 -7.80
CA GLU A 40 2.86 10.78 -6.82
C GLU A 40 3.66 9.94 -5.83
N ALA A 41 3.08 8.84 -5.35
CA ALA A 41 3.78 7.89 -4.50
C ALA A 41 5.01 7.29 -5.20
N TRP A 42 4.88 6.92 -6.48
CA TRP A 42 6.00 6.43 -7.27
C TRP A 42 7.08 7.51 -7.48
N ARG A 43 6.70 8.76 -7.78
CA ARG A 43 7.66 9.88 -7.91
C ARG A 43 8.46 10.07 -6.63
N ILE A 44 7.79 10.01 -5.47
CA ILE A 44 8.48 10.07 -4.17
C ILE A 44 9.48 8.93 -4.04
N ALA A 45 9.03 7.70 -4.27
CA ALA A 45 9.88 6.50 -4.20
C ALA A 45 11.10 6.59 -5.13
N ALA A 46 10.89 7.12 -6.33
CA ALA A 46 11.90 7.13 -7.39
C ALA A 46 12.88 8.30 -7.30
N PHE A 47 12.46 9.48 -6.83
CA PHE A 47 13.25 10.71 -6.99
C PHE A 47 13.34 11.59 -5.74
N CYS A 48 12.46 11.44 -4.76
CA CYS A 48 12.41 12.36 -3.61
C CYS A 48 12.99 11.77 -2.32
N LEU A 49 13.16 10.44 -2.25
CA LEU A 49 13.76 9.79 -1.09
C LEU A 49 15.29 9.89 -1.11
N THR A 50 15.87 10.12 0.06
CA THR A 50 17.32 9.98 0.26
C THR A 50 17.77 8.53 0.10
N ALA A 51 19.03 8.30 -0.29
CA ALA A 51 19.60 6.96 -0.45
C ALA A 51 19.39 6.08 0.81
N ALA A 52 19.58 6.65 2.00
CA ALA A 52 19.37 5.96 3.27
C ALA A 52 17.91 5.58 3.53
N ALA A 53 16.94 6.35 3.04
CA ALA A 53 15.52 6.02 3.14
C ALA A 53 15.13 4.93 2.12
N ARG A 54 15.66 5.01 0.89
CA ARG A 54 15.47 3.98 -0.14
C ARG A 54 15.98 2.63 0.30
N HIS A 55 17.20 2.57 0.83
CA HIS A 55 17.80 1.34 1.35
C HIS A 55 16.95 0.74 2.49
N ARG A 56 16.48 1.56 3.43
CA ARG A 56 15.58 1.11 4.52
C ARG A 56 14.26 0.53 4.02
N LEU A 57 13.75 1.05 2.90
CA LEU A 57 12.52 0.55 2.27
C LEU A 57 12.77 -0.59 1.28
N GLY A 58 14.02 -1.04 1.10
CA GLY A 58 14.37 -2.08 0.12
C GLY A 58 14.11 -1.64 -1.33
N LEU A 59 14.19 -0.34 -1.62
CA LEU A 59 13.99 0.21 -2.96
C LEU A 59 15.31 0.14 -3.75
N PRO A 60 15.29 -0.38 -4.99
CA PRO A 60 16.47 -0.37 -5.85
C PRO A 60 16.81 1.05 -6.28
N ASP A 61 18.09 1.34 -6.51
CA ASP A 61 18.51 2.60 -7.14
C ASP A 61 18.03 2.66 -8.59
N ILE A 62 17.74 3.87 -9.05
CA ILE A 62 17.21 4.14 -10.38
C ILE A 62 18.10 5.20 -11.01
N ASN A 63 18.62 4.92 -12.19
CA ASN A 63 19.25 5.96 -13.00
C ASN A 63 18.14 6.80 -13.68
N PRO A 64 18.00 8.10 -13.37
CA PRO A 64 16.99 8.96 -14.00
C PRO A 64 17.23 9.18 -15.50
N GLU A 65 18.46 8.98 -15.99
CA GLU A 65 18.82 9.13 -17.40
C GLU A 65 18.47 7.88 -18.23
N ASP A 66 18.21 6.75 -17.58
CA ASP A 66 17.80 5.50 -18.24
C ASP A 66 16.27 5.37 -18.23
N ILE A 67 15.65 5.74 -19.35
CA ILE A 67 14.20 5.69 -19.56
C ILE A 67 13.67 4.26 -19.35
N HIS A 68 14.41 3.22 -19.75
CA HIS A 68 13.95 1.84 -19.59
C HIS A 68 13.94 1.42 -18.12
N GLN A 69 14.93 1.85 -17.33
CA GLN A 69 14.92 1.64 -15.87
C GLN A 69 13.79 2.39 -15.18
N VAL A 70 13.54 3.64 -15.57
CA VAL A 70 12.43 4.45 -15.02
C VAL A 70 11.09 3.77 -15.29
N LEU A 71 10.85 3.32 -16.54
CA LEU A 71 9.63 2.60 -16.91
C LEU A 71 9.51 1.24 -16.20
N ALA A 72 10.60 0.50 -16.09
CA ALA A 72 10.63 -0.78 -15.38
C ALA A 72 10.33 -0.60 -13.89
N SER A 73 10.91 0.42 -13.25
CA SER A 73 10.65 0.76 -11.86
C SER A 73 9.19 1.13 -11.62
N SER A 74 8.63 2.01 -12.47
CA SER A 74 7.21 2.36 -12.43
C SER A 74 6.32 1.12 -12.52
N ARG A 75 6.56 0.24 -13.50
CA ARG A 75 5.80 -1.01 -13.64
C ARG A 75 5.93 -1.91 -12.40
N ARG A 76 7.10 -2.01 -11.76
CA ARG A 76 7.29 -2.79 -10.52
C ARG A 76 6.55 -2.18 -9.33
N PHE A 77 6.48 -0.85 -9.24
CA PHE A 77 5.69 -0.13 -8.22
C PHE A 77 4.20 -0.43 -8.36
N TYR A 78 3.66 -0.27 -9.58
CA TYR A 78 2.25 -0.55 -9.86
C TYR A 78 1.92 -2.04 -9.66
N ARG A 79 2.81 -2.97 -10.03
CA ARG A 79 2.62 -4.41 -9.76
C ARG A 79 2.52 -4.74 -8.28
N ALA A 80 3.30 -4.07 -7.43
CA ALA A 80 3.23 -4.28 -5.99
C ALA A 80 1.91 -3.79 -5.40
N PHE A 81 1.43 -2.62 -5.85
CA PHE A 81 0.10 -2.14 -5.48
C PHE A 81 -1.03 -3.05 -6.01
N ASP A 82 -0.91 -3.52 -7.25
CA ASP A 82 -1.83 -4.47 -7.85
C ASP A 82 -1.87 -5.79 -7.08
N ARG A 83 -0.73 -6.27 -6.59
CA ARG A 83 -0.64 -7.48 -5.76
C ARG A 83 -1.38 -7.27 -4.44
N LEU A 84 -1.12 -6.16 -3.74
CA LEU A 84 -1.84 -5.79 -2.53
C LEU A 84 -3.35 -5.74 -2.79
N THR A 85 -3.78 -4.96 -3.78
CA THR A 85 -5.20 -4.78 -4.09
C THR A 85 -5.88 -6.05 -4.58
N THR A 86 -5.17 -6.94 -5.29
CA THR A 86 -5.78 -8.23 -5.69
C THR A 86 -5.94 -9.18 -4.51
N VAL A 87 -5.03 -9.16 -3.52
CA VAL A 87 -5.22 -10.00 -2.33
C VAL A 87 -6.40 -9.51 -1.49
N LEU A 88 -6.56 -8.19 -1.39
CA LEU A 88 -7.69 -7.57 -0.72
C LEU A 88 -9.00 -7.74 -1.50
N ASP A 89 -8.92 -7.73 -2.83
CA ASP A 89 -10.06 -7.79 -3.73
C ASP A 89 -9.68 -8.59 -5.00
N PRO A 90 -9.91 -9.92 -4.98
CA PRO A 90 -9.59 -10.81 -6.09
C PRO A 90 -10.33 -10.46 -7.39
N ALA A 91 -11.49 -9.79 -7.29
CA ALA A 91 -12.37 -9.46 -8.39
C ALA A 91 -12.32 -7.96 -8.76
N ARG A 92 -11.14 -7.33 -8.69
CA ARG A 92 -10.94 -5.89 -8.99
C ARG A 92 -11.58 -5.36 -10.29
N HIS A 93 -11.71 -6.21 -11.31
CA HIS A 93 -12.31 -5.87 -12.61
C HIS A 93 -13.84 -5.73 -12.53
N ASP A 94 -14.43 -6.39 -11.53
CA ASP A 94 -15.85 -6.40 -11.22
C ASP A 94 -16.29 -5.13 -10.49
N ARG A 95 -15.37 -4.28 -9.99
CA ARG A 95 -15.73 -2.98 -9.35
C ARG A 95 -16.57 -2.04 -10.22
N ARG A 96 -16.51 -2.17 -11.54
CA ARG A 96 -17.37 -1.41 -12.48
C ARG A 96 -18.76 -2.02 -12.61
N ALA A 97 -18.93 -3.29 -12.33
CA ALA A 97 -20.22 -3.90 -12.04
C ALA A 97 -20.50 -3.65 -10.56
N ARG A 98 -21.25 -2.58 -10.26
CA ARG A 98 -21.77 -2.40 -8.89
C ARG A 98 -22.55 -3.67 -8.55
N LEU A 99 -22.07 -4.42 -7.55
CA LEU A 99 -22.84 -5.51 -6.96
C LEU A 99 -24.24 -4.98 -6.66
N PRO A 100 -25.30 -5.69 -7.05
CA PRO A 100 -26.64 -5.37 -6.59
C PRO A 100 -26.65 -5.25 -5.06
N GLN A 101 -27.34 -4.26 -4.51
CA GLN A 101 -27.29 -3.89 -3.09
C GLN A 101 -27.42 -5.11 -2.15
N HIS A 102 -28.35 -6.03 -2.44
CA HIS A 102 -28.56 -7.24 -1.63
C HIS A 102 -27.33 -8.15 -1.53
N GLN A 103 -26.49 -8.21 -2.57
CA GLN A 103 -25.25 -9.00 -2.56
C GLN A 103 -24.15 -8.29 -1.78
N ALA A 104 -24.11 -6.96 -1.88
CA ALA A 104 -23.20 -6.14 -1.07
C ALA A 104 -23.54 -6.26 0.42
N ASP A 105 -24.82 -6.20 0.79
CA ASP A 105 -25.29 -6.32 2.17
C ASP A 105 -24.97 -7.72 2.74
N ALA A 106 -25.15 -8.78 1.94
CA ALA A 106 -24.81 -10.14 2.35
C ALA A 106 -23.30 -10.33 2.58
N LEU A 107 -22.46 -9.77 1.70
CA LEU A 107 -21.01 -9.81 1.88
C LEU A 107 -20.57 -8.97 3.08
N ALA A 108 -21.16 -7.80 3.30
CA ALA A 108 -20.88 -6.97 4.47
C ALA A 108 -21.24 -7.71 5.77
N ALA A 109 -22.37 -8.40 5.81
CA ALA A 109 -22.77 -9.23 6.95
C ALA A 109 -21.79 -10.39 7.21
N ALA A 110 -21.22 -10.99 6.16
CA ALA A 110 -20.20 -12.04 6.29
C ALA A 110 -18.87 -11.52 6.87
N TRP A 111 -18.56 -10.23 6.73
CA TRP A 111 -17.40 -9.64 7.43
C TRP A 111 -17.66 -9.38 8.91
N GLU A 112 -18.92 -9.32 9.34
CA GLU A 112 -19.32 -9.15 10.73
C GLU A 112 -19.61 -10.48 11.43
N ASP A 113 -19.52 -11.61 10.72
CA ASP A 113 -19.74 -12.93 11.30
C ASP A 113 -18.57 -13.41 12.18
N ASP A 114 -18.82 -14.45 12.96
CA ASP A 114 -17.82 -15.08 13.84
C ASP A 114 -17.08 -16.24 13.15
N ASP A 115 -17.09 -16.29 11.81
CA ASP A 115 -16.34 -17.32 11.10
C ASP A 115 -14.84 -17.17 11.40
N PRO A 116 -14.13 -18.25 11.76
CA PRO A 116 -12.71 -18.19 12.11
C PRO A 116 -11.82 -17.65 10.98
N ALA A 117 -12.14 -17.94 9.73
CA ALA A 117 -11.36 -17.48 8.58
C ALA A 117 -11.61 -16.00 8.28
N HIS A 118 -12.84 -15.51 8.48
CA HIS A 118 -13.16 -14.08 8.36
C HIS A 118 -12.55 -13.27 9.50
N SER A 119 -12.60 -13.79 10.73
CA SER A 119 -11.95 -13.21 11.90
C SER A 119 -10.44 -13.10 11.73
N HIS A 120 -9.79 -14.17 11.24
CA HIS A 120 -8.37 -14.14 10.93
C HIS A 120 -8.02 -13.08 9.85
N LYS A 121 -8.83 -12.98 8.79
CA LYS A 121 -8.64 -11.94 7.76
C LYS A 121 -8.82 -10.52 8.32
N ARG A 122 -9.78 -10.30 9.22
CA ARG A 122 -9.98 -9.02 9.91
C ARG A 122 -8.77 -8.66 10.78
N GLU A 123 -8.27 -9.60 11.57
CA GLU A 123 -7.06 -9.42 12.37
C GLU A 123 -5.84 -9.09 11.50
N LEU A 124 -5.65 -9.83 10.41
CA LEU A 124 -4.57 -9.56 9.46
C LEU A 124 -4.68 -8.16 8.83
N LEU A 125 -5.89 -7.73 8.46
CA LEU A 125 -6.14 -6.38 7.96
C LEU A 125 -5.82 -5.33 9.03
N GLN A 126 -6.25 -5.56 10.26
CA GLN A 126 -5.97 -4.68 11.39
C GLN A 126 -4.48 -4.58 11.66
N ASP A 127 -3.74 -5.68 11.56
CA ASP A 127 -2.28 -5.73 11.70
C ASP A 127 -1.58 -4.99 10.56
N ILE A 128 -2.04 -5.18 9.32
CA ILE A 128 -1.56 -4.44 8.15
C ILE A 128 -1.78 -2.94 8.35
N VAL A 129 -2.98 -2.51 8.72
CA VAL A 129 -3.30 -1.09 8.99
C VAL A 129 -2.47 -0.56 10.16
N THR A 130 -2.30 -1.34 11.22
CA THR A 130 -1.51 -0.94 12.40
C THR A 130 -0.04 -0.80 12.07
N ALA A 131 0.52 -1.74 11.30
CA ALA A 131 1.93 -1.74 10.92
C ALA A 131 2.24 -0.65 9.88
N LEU A 132 1.33 -0.41 8.94
CA LEU A 132 1.59 0.44 7.77
C LEU A 132 1.10 1.87 7.95
N VAL A 133 0.02 2.08 8.70
CA VAL A 133 -0.57 3.41 8.91
C VAL A 133 -0.30 3.88 10.33
N LEU A 134 -0.70 3.09 11.33
CA LEU A 134 -0.70 3.56 12.72
C LEU A 134 0.71 3.70 13.30
N THR A 135 1.61 2.75 13.01
CA THR A 135 2.99 2.76 13.51
C THR A 135 3.80 3.92 12.94
N PRO A 136 3.81 4.17 11.61
CA PRO A 136 4.46 5.35 11.04
C PRO A 136 3.86 6.67 11.54
N VAL A 137 2.53 6.76 11.68
CA VAL A 137 1.86 7.96 12.22
C VAL A 137 2.23 8.20 13.68
N ARG A 138 2.28 7.16 14.53
CA ARG A 138 2.71 7.27 15.94
C ARG A 138 4.16 7.71 16.04
N TRP A 139 5.05 7.16 15.20
CA TRP A 139 6.45 7.58 15.14
C TRP A 139 6.61 9.03 14.66
N ALA A 140 5.83 9.44 13.65
CA ALA A 140 5.81 10.80 13.16
C ALA A 140 5.26 11.79 14.19
N LYS A 141 4.22 11.42 14.95
CA LYS A 141 3.67 12.19 16.06
C LYS A 141 4.68 12.33 17.20
N GLY A 142 5.32 11.24 17.62
CA GLY A 142 6.33 11.24 18.68
C GLY A 142 7.60 12.05 18.34
N ARG A 143 7.92 12.19 17.05
CA ARG A 143 9.03 13.03 16.55
C ARG A 143 8.61 14.45 16.16
N GLY A 144 7.35 14.81 16.35
CA GLY A 144 6.84 16.16 16.06
C GLY A 144 6.63 16.47 14.58
N TYR A 145 6.75 15.50 13.67
CA TYR A 145 6.54 15.72 12.22
C TYR A 145 5.08 16.00 11.86
N LEU A 146 4.14 15.64 12.73
CA LEU A 146 2.70 15.94 12.59
C LEU A 146 2.25 17.15 13.42
N ARG A 147 3.18 17.96 13.97
CA ARG A 147 2.85 19.08 14.88
C ARG A 147 1.95 20.16 14.25
N HIS A 148 1.88 20.22 12.93
CA HIS A 148 1.02 21.14 12.17
C HIS A 148 -0.08 20.43 11.35
N PHE A 149 -0.22 19.12 11.51
CA PHE A 149 -1.28 18.37 10.85
C PHE A 149 -2.61 18.70 11.54
N ARG A 150 -3.47 19.47 10.87
CA ARG A 150 -4.74 19.97 11.41
C ARG A 150 -5.87 18.93 11.47
N GLY A 151 -5.61 17.69 11.03
CA GLY A 151 -6.51 16.57 11.23
C GLY A 151 -7.87 16.79 10.59
N ASP A 152 -7.94 16.69 9.27
CA ASP A 152 -9.19 16.31 8.61
C ASP A 152 -9.04 14.88 8.12
N VAL A 153 -9.74 13.97 8.80
CA VAL A 153 -10.06 12.64 8.31
C VAL A 153 -11.55 12.73 7.96
N GLY A 154 -11.81 12.91 6.67
CA GLY A 154 -13.14 12.91 6.05
C GLY A 154 -12.99 12.62 4.56
#